data_AF-A0A7S3SFV0-F1
#
_entry.id   AF-A0A7S3SFV0-F1
#
_cell.length_a   1.000
_cell.length_b   1.000
_cell.length_c   1.000
_cell.angle_alpha   90.00
_cell.angle_beta   90.00
_cell.angle_gamma   90.00
#
_symmetry.space_group_name_H-M   'P 1'
#
loop_
_entity.id
_entity.type
_entity.pdbx_description
1 polymer ?
#
loop_
_entity_poly.entity_id
_entity_poly.type
_entity_poly.pdbx_seq_one_letter_code
_entity_poly.pdbx_strand_id
1 'polypeptide(L)'
;PPSAPKKASGGKSGDASRGSRGKPAEALSVSSSSSSAAGPYAGKTAQVLLDEGWASFAAEEERQIFANLQGGASRFAMSIRGAMYIIDLTDPSAGTQTNASTQKSRQIRLADREK
;
A
#
# COMPACT_ATOMS: atom_id res chain seq x y z
N PRO A 1 34.48 -48.79 -15.55
CA PRO A 1 34.20 -47.62 -16.41
C PRO A 1 33.13 -47.92 -17.47
N PRO A 2 31.92 -47.35 -17.35
CA PRO A 2 30.97 -47.32 -18.45
C PRO A 2 30.89 -45.93 -19.11
N SER A 3 31.28 -45.96 -20.39
CA SER A 3 30.82 -45.22 -21.57
C SER A 3 29.87 -44.03 -21.41
N ALA A 4 30.34 -42.88 -21.91
CA ALA A 4 29.53 -41.73 -22.27
C ALA A 4 28.69 -41.98 -23.54
N PRO A 5 27.46 -41.45 -23.63
CA PRO A 5 26.78 -41.28 -24.90
C PRO A 5 26.99 -39.88 -25.51
N LYS A 6 27.28 -39.88 -26.81
CA LYS A 6 27.47 -38.70 -27.67
C LYS A 6 26.13 -38.13 -28.18
N LYS A 7 26.18 -36.81 -28.43
CA LYS A 7 25.22 -35.90 -29.08
C LYS A 7 24.55 -36.41 -30.37
N ALA A 8 23.33 -35.92 -30.61
CA ALA A 8 22.80 -35.43 -31.91
C ALA A 8 21.46 -34.69 -31.62
N SER A 9 21.33 -33.37 -31.76
CA SER A 9 21.20 -32.51 -32.96
C SER A 9 19.79 -32.43 -33.56
N GLY A 10 19.27 -31.20 -33.68
CA GLY A 10 18.09 -30.80 -34.49
C GLY A 10 17.11 -29.96 -33.66
N GLY A 11 16.52 -28.85 -34.08
CA GLY A 11 16.56 -28.00 -35.29
C GLY A 11 16.16 -26.57 -34.86
N LYS A 12 16.62 -25.50 -35.52
CA LYS A 12 16.14 -24.90 -36.78
C LYS A 12 14.88 -24.03 -36.63
N SER A 13 15.08 -22.74 -36.94
CA SER A 13 14.10 -21.68 -37.24
C SER A 13 13.33 -21.12 -36.04
N GLY A 14 13.05 -19.83 -35.92
CA GLY A 14 13.11 -18.72 -36.85
C GLY A 14 12.09 -17.68 -36.36
N ASP A 15 12.48 -16.41 -36.47
CA ASP A 15 11.64 -15.23 -36.68
C ASP A 15 10.29 -15.10 -35.94
N ALA A 16 10.25 -14.18 -34.97
CA ALA A 16 9.22 -13.14 -34.91
C ALA A 16 9.53 -12.15 -33.77
N SER A 17 10.33 -11.14 -34.08
CA SER A 17 10.31 -9.89 -33.33
C SER A 17 8.97 -9.21 -33.56
N ARG A 18 7.99 -9.44 -32.69
CA ARG A 18 6.76 -8.64 -32.63
C ARG A 18 6.84 -7.72 -31.43
N GLY A 19 7.04 -6.46 -31.78
CA GLY A 19 7.23 -5.36 -30.87
C GLY A 19 6.15 -5.22 -29.81
N SER A 20 6.65 -4.82 -28.65
CA SER A 20 5.97 -4.06 -27.62
C SER A 20 5.00 -3.04 -28.22
N ARG A 21 3.70 -3.33 -28.12
CA ARG A 21 2.68 -2.28 -28.07
C ARG A 21 2.27 -2.13 -26.63
N GLY A 22 2.71 -1.02 -26.05
CA GLY A 22 2.44 -0.63 -24.68
C GLY A 22 0.95 -0.72 -24.37
N LYS A 23 0.66 -1.36 -23.25
CA LYS A 23 -0.56 -1.07 -22.50
C LYS A 23 -0.45 0.41 -22.11
N PRO A 24 -1.35 1.30 -22.56
CA PRO A 24 -1.50 2.55 -21.84
C PRO A 24 -1.90 2.16 -20.42
N ALA A 25 -1.01 2.42 -19.47
CA ALA A 25 -1.39 2.48 -18.08
C ALA A 25 -2.56 3.46 -18.04
N GLU A 26 -3.76 2.93 -17.79
CA GLU A 26 -4.84 3.71 -17.21
C GLU A 26 -4.22 4.37 -15.99
N ALA A 27 -3.81 5.62 -16.17
CA ALA A 27 -3.61 6.54 -15.09
C ALA A 27 -4.96 6.59 -14.39
N LEU A 28 -5.08 5.81 -13.32
CA LEU A 28 -6.07 6.01 -12.28
C LEU A 28 -5.83 7.43 -11.79
N SER A 29 -6.46 8.38 -12.47
CA SER A 29 -6.76 9.71 -11.97
C SER A 29 -7.62 9.48 -10.74
N VAL A 30 -6.96 9.27 -9.61
CA VAL A 30 -7.55 9.46 -8.30
C VAL A 30 -7.71 10.96 -8.15
N SER A 31 -8.78 11.45 -8.77
CA SER A 31 -9.33 12.78 -8.57
C SER A 31 -9.34 13.02 -7.07
N SER A 32 -8.42 13.88 -6.65
CA SER A 32 -8.29 14.37 -5.28
C SER A 32 -9.46 15.32 -5.06
N SER A 33 -10.65 14.75 -4.94
CA SER A 33 -11.86 15.46 -4.58
C SER A 33 -11.73 15.84 -3.11
N SER A 34 -11.12 17.00 -2.89
CA SER A 34 -11.12 17.74 -1.64
C SER A 34 -12.55 18.14 -1.31
N SER A 35 -13.32 17.20 -0.79
CA SER A 35 -14.70 17.42 -0.34
C SER A 35 -14.72 17.34 1.18
N SER A 36 -14.70 18.52 1.78
CA SER A 36 -15.13 18.89 3.13
C SER A 36 -15.32 17.76 4.16
N ALA A 37 -14.58 17.89 5.25
CA ALA A 37 -14.58 17.08 6.47
C ALA A 37 -15.95 17.00 7.19
N ALA A 38 -16.95 16.39 6.56
CA ALA A 38 -18.26 16.06 7.12
C ALA A 38 -18.52 14.54 7.08
N GLY A 39 -17.46 13.73 6.99
CA GLY A 39 -17.53 12.28 7.13
C GLY A 39 -17.50 11.84 8.60
N PRO A 40 -17.71 10.54 8.90
CA PRO A 40 -17.68 9.98 10.26
C PRO A 40 -16.33 10.15 10.97
N TYR A 41 -15.31 10.62 10.24
CA TYR A 41 -13.95 10.87 10.73
C TYR A 41 -13.66 12.37 10.94
N ALA A 42 -14.66 13.25 10.80
CA ALA A 42 -14.52 14.67 11.09
C ALA A 42 -14.12 14.87 12.56
N GLY A 43 -13.08 15.68 12.80
CA GLY A 43 -12.57 15.91 14.14
C GLY A 43 -11.82 14.74 14.75
N LYS A 44 -11.47 13.70 13.98
CA LYS A 44 -10.58 12.62 14.42
C LYS A 44 -9.15 12.83 13.91
N THR A 45 -8.19 12.23 14.60
CA THR A 45 -6.78 12.15 14.19
C THR A 45 -6.31 10.70 14.19
N ALA A 46 -5.50 10.34 13.22
CA ALA A 46 -4.88 9.01 13.16
C ALA A 46 -3.60 9.00 14.01
N GLN A 47 -3.46 7.98 14.86
CA GLN A 47 -2.29 7.79 15.72
C GLN A 47 -1.75 6.37 15.59
N VAL A 48 -0.43 6.22 15.62
CA VAL A 48 0.29 4.95 15.65
C VAL A 48 0.99 4.77 16.99
N LEU A 49 0.95 3.56 17.54
CA LEU A 49 1.69 3.21 18.75
C LEU A 49 3.17 2.97 18.42
N LEU A 50 4.01 3.90 18.83
CA LEU A 50 5.47 3.79 18.81
C LEU A 50 5.98 3.37 20.18
N ASP A 51 7.29 3.15 20.27
CA ASP A 51 7.96 2.74 21.52
C ASP A 51 7.83 3.82 22.61
N GLU A 52 7.74 5.10 22.21
CA GLU A 52 7.52 6.25 23.08
C GLU A 52 6.03 6.52 23.39
N GLY A 53 5.12 5.73 22.80
CA GLY A 53 3.67 5.87 22.96
C GLY A 53 2.93 6.24 21.67
N TRP A 54 1.70 6.70 21.82
CA TRP A 54 0.84 7.08 20.68
C TRP A 54 1.36 8.36 20.02
N ALA A 55 1.73 8.27 18.75
CA ALA A 55 2.20 9.39 17.95
C ALA A 55 1.25 9.66 16.79
N SER A 56 0.99 10.93 16.49
CA SER A 56 0.18 11.34 15.34
C SER A 56 0.95 11.16 14.03
N PHE A 57 0.23 10.82 12.95
CA PHE A 57 0.80 10.83 11.61
C PHE A 57 1.13 12.25 11.15
N ALA A 58 2.01 12.40 10.16
CA ALA A 58 2.21 13.69 9.52
C ALA A 58 0.94 14.11 8.76
N ALA A 59 0.72 15.41 8.60
CA ALA A 59 -0.51 15.94 8.01
C ALA A 59 -0.84 15.36 6.60
N GLU A 60 0.18 15.06 5.79
CA GLU A 60 0.00 14.46 4.47
C GLU A 60 -0.40 12.97 4.56
N GLU A 61 0.27 12.22 5.45
CA GLU A 61 -0.02 10.80 5.70
C GLU A 61 -1.43 10.64 6.28
N GLU A 62 -1.79 11.51 7.22
CA GLU A 62 -3.10 11.58 7.83
C GLU A 62 -4.19 11.88 6.78
N ARG A 63 -3.95 12.85 5.89
CA ARG A 63 -4.86 13.16 4.79
C ARG A 63 -5.08 11.94 3.89
N GLN A 64 -4.03 11.20 3.56
CA GLN A 64 -4.13 10.01 2.73
C GLN A 64 -4.92 8.89 3.43
N ILE A 65 -4.70 8.68 4.74
CA ILE A 65 -5.48 7.71 5.54
C ILE A 65 -6.96 8.06 5.48
N PHE A 66 -7.33 9.30 5.76
CA PHE A 66 -8.73 9.72 5.75
C PHE A 66 -9.35 9.71 4.35
N ALA A 67 -8.59 10.02 3.30
CA ALA A 67 -9.07 9.92 1.93
C ALA A 67 -9.45 8.47 1.56
N ASN A 68 -8.63 7.49 1.95
CA ASN A 68 -8.92 6.07 1.73
C ASN A 68 -10.15 5.62 2.54
N LEU A 69 -10.25 6.02 3.80
CA LEU A 69 -11.40 5.72 4.65
C LEU A 69 -12.70 6.33 4.11
N GLN A 70 -12.66 7.57 3.64
CA GLN A 70 -13.80 8.23 2.97
C GLN A 70 -14.17 7.53 1.66
N GLY A 71 -13.20 6.94 0.96
CA GLY A 71 -13.41 6.07 -0.19
C GLY A 71 -13.97 4.69 0.14
N GLY A 72 -14.21 4.38 1.42
CA GLY A 72 -14.72 3.08 1.88
C GLY A 72 -13.64 1.99 1.98
N ALA A 73 -12.37 2.34 1.83
CA ALA A 73 -11.26 1.39 1.99
C ALA A 73 -10.82 1.35 3.45
N SER A 74 -11.06 0.22 4.12
CA SER A 74 -10.57 -0.02 5.48
C SER A 74 -9.18 -0.65 5.51
N ARG A 75 -8.69 -1.20 4.39
CA ARG A 75 -7.35 -1.78 4.28
C ARG A 75 -6.68 -1.33 2.98
N PHE A 76 -5.52 -0.70 3.09
CA PHE A 76 -4.81 -0.13 1.94
C PHE A 76 -3.30 -0.05 2.20
N ALA A 77 -2.52 0.00 1.13
CA ALA A 77 -1.08 0.22 1.21
C ALA A 77 -0.75 1.70 1.00
N MET A 78 0.16 2.25 1.81
CA MET A 78 0.64 3.62 1.67
C MET A 78 2.14 3.73 1.97
N SER A 79 2.77 4.74 1.40
CA SER A 79 4.17 5.08 1.70
C SER A 79 4.24 6.03 2.88
N ILE A 80 4.95 5.65 3.94
CA ILE A 80 5.18 6.47 5.13
C ILE A 80 6.70 6.56 5.31
N ARG A 81 7.24 7.79 5.30
CA ARG A 81 8.69 8.06 5.45
C ARG A 81 9.59 7.19 4.55
N GLY A 82 9.18 6.96 3.30
CA GLY A 82 9.95 6.20 2.31
C GLY A 82 9.87 4.68 2.43
N ALA A 83 9.05 4.13 3.34
CA ALA A 83 8.78 2.70 3.42
C ALA A 83 7.30 2.39 3.14
N MET A 84 7.04 1.22 2.57
CA MET A 84 5.69 0.75 2.28
C MET A 84 5.07 0.11 3.53
N TYR A 85 3.89 0.58 3.88
CA TYR A 85 3.09 0.06 4.99
C TYR A 85 1.71 -0.35 4.50
N ILE A 86 1.18 -1.40 5.10
CA ILE A 86 -0.21 -1.82 4.99
C ILE A 86 -0.93 -1.27 6.22
N ILE A 87 -1.90 -0.41 5.98
CA ILE A 87 -2.82 0.10 6.99
C ILE A 87 -4.06 -0.78 6.95
N ASP A 88 -4.43 -1.34 8.10
CA ASP A 88 -5.64 -2.12 8.27
C ASP A 88 -6.45 -1.53 9.42
N LEU A 89 -7.56 -0.90 9.08
CA LEU A 89 -8.54 -0.27 9.97
C LEU A 89 -9.90 -0.97 9.81
N THR A 90 -9.90 -2.24 9.39
CA THR A 90 -11.13 -3.05 9.29
C THR A 90 -11.81 -3.17 10.65
N ASP A 91 -11.01 -3.32 11.72
CA ASP A 91 -11.47 -3.18 13.09
C ASP A 91 -11.11 -1.78 13.63
N PRO A 92 -12.10 -0.93 13.95
CA PRO A 92 -11.85 0.41 14.48
C PRO A 92 -11.17 0.42 15.86
N SER A 93 -11.25 -0.68 16.61
CA SER A 93 -10.62 -0.82 17.94
C SER A 93 -9.24 -1.47 17.88
N ALA A 94 -8.93 -2.17 16.79
CA ALA A 94 -7.70 -2.95 16.62
C ALA A 94 -7.01 -2.63 15.28
N GLY A 95 -6.94 -1.35 14.93
CA GLY A 95 -6.23 -0.90 13.75
C GLY A 95 -4.76 -1.30 13.78
N THR A 96 -4.18 -1.65 12.62
CA THR A 96 -2.78 -2.05 12.51
C THR A 96 -2.05 -1.37 11.35
N GLN A 97 -0.78 -1.07 11.57
CA GLN A 97 0.20 -0.62 10.59
C GLN A 97 1.24 -1.71 10.43
N THR A 98 1.30 -2.38 9.28
CA THR A 98 2.29 -3.43 9.02
C THR A 98 3.31 -2.97 7.99
N ASN A 99 4.59 -2.99 8.34
CA ASN A 99 5.66 -2.70 7.40
C ASN A 99 5.78 -3.86 6.39
N ALA A 100 5.64 -3.58 5.09
CA ALA A 100 5.58 -4.62 4.07
C ALA A 100 6.90 -5.39 3.89
N SER A 101 8.06 -4.76 4.15
CA SER A 101 9.37 -5.40 3.98
C SER A 101 9.82 -6.18 5.22
N THR A 102 9.52 -5.68 6.41
CA THR A 102 9.96 -6.30 7.68
C THR A 102 8.88 -7.10 8.39
N GLN A 103 7.62 -7.02 7.92
CA GLN A 103 6.44 -7.64 8.53
C GLN A 103 6.18 -7.22 9.99
N LYS A 104 6.82 -6.14 10.46
CA LYS A 104 6.56 -5.59 11.80
C LYS A 104 5.23 -4.83 11.81
N SER A 105 4.35 -5.18 12.75
CA SER A 105 3.06 -4.53 12.94
C SER A 105 3.05 -3.63 14.17
N ARG A 106 2.39 -2.47 14.07
CA ARG A 106 2.14 -1.52 15.16
C ARG A 106 0.64 -1.26 15.24
N GLN A 107 0.13 -0.90 16.42
CA GLN A 107 -1.28 -0.53 16.54
C GLN A 107 -1.52 0.87 15.97
N ILE A 108 -2.69 1.04 15.34
CA ILE A 108 -3.21 2.33 14.90
C ILE A 108 -4.58 2.53 15.58
N ARG A 109 -4.89 3.78 15.92
CA ARG A 109 -6.22 4.18 16.34
C ARG A 109 -6.64 5.50 15.72
N LEU A 110 -7.94 5.73 15.66
CA LEU A 110 -8.53 7.04 15.38
C LEU A 110 -8.95 7.66 16.70
N ALA A 111 -8.22 8.67 17.16
CA ALA A 111 -8.52 9.41 18.37
C ALA A 111 -9.30 10.69 18.04
N ASP A 112 -10.03 11.25 19.01
CA ASP A 112 -10.62 12.57 18.83
C ASP A 112 -9.51 13.63 18.85
N ARG A 113 -9.62 14.62 17.96
CA ARG A 113 -8.71 15.75 17.90
C ARG A 113 -9.05 16.65 19.09
N GLU A 114 -8.26 16.55 20.15
CA GLU A 114 -8.38 17.49 21.28
C GLU A 114 -8.26 18.92 20.75
N LYS A 115 -9.19 19.75 21.22
CA LYS A 115 -9.53 21.05 20.65
C LYS A 115 -8.75 22.17 21.33
#